data_AF-A0A353X437-F1
#
_entry.id   AF-A0A353X437-F1
#
_cell.length_a   1.000
_cell.length_b   1.000
_cell.length_c   1.000
_cell.angle_alpha   90.00
_cell.angle_beta   90.00
_cell.angle_gamma   90.00
#
_symmetry.space_group_name_H-M   'P 1'
#
loop_
_entity.id
_entity.type
_entity.pdbx_description
1 polymer ?
#
loop_
_entity_poly.entity_id
_entity_poly.type
_entity_poly.pdbx_seq_one_letter_code
_entity_poly.pdbx_strand_id
1 'polypeptide(L)'
;MSPNLVSKALVINSKKLVRVKKGAQFTRKSLMALSHHEIGVHMVTTINATLQPLYMPRLGAPLNTLTQEGLAVLSEYLSGNITLGRLKELALRVLAVDMLVKGHDFIEVFEFLMDDGNLDQNAAYYLTSRVFRGGGFTKDHLYLRGFRLILKHYHEGKPLDNLLIGKMSLKYLPVLDEMVQRRFLLPPKYKTRTFQQNSEENPIIRYLIEGLK
;
A
#
# COMPACT_ATOMS: atom_id res chain seq x y z
N MET A 1 13.14 -10.34 16.58
CA MET A 1 11.87 -9.86 17.17
C MET A 1 12.15 -8.63 18.04
N SER A 2 11.24 -7.67 18.16
CA SER A 2 11.43 -6.48 19.01
C SER A 2 10.17 -6.19 19.84
N PRO A 3 10.30 -5.86 21.14
CA PRO A 3 9.15 -5.62 22.03
C PRO A 3 8.43 -4.29 21.73
N ASN A 4 9.12 -3.28 21.20
CA ASN A 4 8.61 -1.90 21.09
C ASN A 4 8.09 -1.54 19.68
N LEU A 5 7.55 -2.51 18.94
CA LEU A 5 6.94 -2.25 17.63
C LEU A 5 5.47 -1.87 17.79
N VAL A 6 5.09 -0.71 17.24
CA VAL A 6 3.70 -0.24 17.20
C VAL A 6 2.87 -1.08 16.23
N SER A 7 3.42 -1.42 15.06
CA SER A 7 2.80 -2.29 14.06
C SER A 7 3.18 -3.77 14.27
N LYS A 8 2.37 -4.71 13.76
CA LYS A 8 2.65 -6.15 13.86
C LYS A 8 3.92 -6.56 13.12
N ALA A 9 4.23 -5.91 12.00
CA ALA A 9 5.52 -6.00 11.32
C ALA A 9 5.97 -4.62 10.81
N LEU A 10 7.26 -4.47 10.58
CA LEU A 10 7.89 -3.29 10.02
C LEU A 10 8.95 -3.73 9.00
N VAL A 11 8.89 -3.16 7.79
CA VAL A 11 9.93 -3.37 6.79
C VAL A 11 10.86 -2.18 6.73
N ILE A 12 12.14 -2.43 7.00
CA ILE A 12 13.22 -1.45 6.95
C ILE A 12 13.93 -1.64 5.62
N ASN A 13 13.40 -0.97 4.60
CA ASN A 13 13.86 -1.05 3.21
C ASN A 13 15.37 -0.78 3.08
N SER A 14 15.91 0.22 3.78
CA SER A 14 17.35 0.56 3.75
C SER A 14 18.27 -0.54 4.26
N LYS A 15 17.76 -1.42 5.15
CA LYS A 15 18.50 -2.55 5.72
C LYS A 15 18.06 -3.89 5.15
N LYS A 16 17.15 -3.90 4.17
CA LYS A 16 16.53 -5.10 3.61
C LYS A 16 16.02 -6.05 4.70
N LEU A 17 15.44 -5.47 5.77
CA LEU A 17 15.11 -6.19 7.00
C LEU A 17 13.61 -6.14 7.27
N VAL A 18 13.01 -7.29 7.57
CA VAL A 18 11.65 -7.37 8.10
C VAL A 18 11.72 -7.63 9.60
N ARG A 19 11.13 -6.75 10.41
CA ARG A 19 11.00 -6.91 11.86
C ARG A 19 9.57 -7.27 12.21
N VAL A 20 9.39 -8.35 12.96
CA VAL A 20 8.09 -8.77 13.50
C VAL A 20 8.04 -8.47 14.99
N LYS A 21 6.91 -7.91 15.44
CA LYS A 21 6.65 -7.65 16.86
C LYS A 21 6.59 -8.98 17.61
N LYS A 22 7.27 -9.05 18.75
CA LYS A 22 7.23 -10.27 19.59
C LYS A 22 5.79 -10.52 20.04
N GLY A 23 5.30 -11.76 19.88
CA GLY A 23 3.93 -12.13 20.24
C GLY A 23 2.83 -11.67 19.26
N ALA A 24 3.18 -11.09 18.10
CA ALA A 24 2.17 -10.75 17.10
C ALA A 24 1.54 -12.00 16.50
N GLN A 25 0.20 -12.04 16.53
CA GLN A 25 -0.59 -13.08 15.87
C GLN A 25 -1.06 -12.62 14.49
N PHE A 26 -0.92 -13.53 13.52
CA PHE A 26 -1.35 -13.34 12.14
C PHE A 26 -2.19 -14.54 11.71
N THR A 27 -3.21 -14.29 10.91
CA THR A 27 -3.83 -15.35 10.13
C THR A 27 -2.94 -15.61 8.91
N ARG A 28 -3.02 -16.81 8.32
CA ARG A 28 -2.27 -17.12 7.10
C ARG A 28 -2.55 -16.11 5.99
N LYS A 29 -3.82 -15.72 5.79
CA LYS A 29 -4.23 -14.70 4.81
C LYS A 29 -3.60 -13.34 5.11
N SER A 30 -3.67 -12.85 6.35
CA SER A 30 -3.11 -11.53 6.67
C SER A 30 -1.59 -11.48 6.55
N LEU A 31 -0.89 -12.58 6.88
CA LEU A 31 0.55 -12.69 6.69
C LEU A 31 0.92 -12.69 5.20
N MET A 32 0.18 -13.43 4.37
CA MET A 32 0.41 -13.46 2.92
C MET A 32 0.13 -12.11 2.28
N ALA A 33 -0.99 -11.45 2.60
CA ALA A 33 -1.29 -10.10 2.12
C ALA A 33 -0.17 -9.12 2.50
N LEU A 34 0.29 -9.15 3.75
CA LEU A 34 1.38 -8.31 4.23
C LEU A 34 2.71 -8.59 3.50
N SER A 35 3.02 -9.86 3.22
CA SER A 35 4.20 -10.24 2.44
C SER A 35 4.13 -9.67 1.02
N HIS A 36 3.00 -9.81 0.36
CA HIS A 36 2.77 -9.25 -0.97
C HIS A 36 2.87 -7.72 -1.00
N HIS A 37 2.35 -7.05 0.03
CA HIS A 37 2.43 -5.59 0.18
C HIS A 37 3.88 -5.12 0.38
N GLU A 38 4.50 -5.57 1.47
CA GLU A 38 5.77 -5.01 1.94
C GLU A 38 6.98 -5.56 1.19
N ILE A 39 6.98 -6.86 0.90
CA ILE A 39 8.08 -7.51 0.18
C ILE A 39 7.82 -7.42 -1.33
N GLY A 40 6.62 -7.83 -1.76
CA GLY A 40 6.26 -7.92 -3.17
C GLY A 40 6.25 -6.59 -3.92
N VAL A 41 6.10 -5.46 -3.22
CA VAL A 41 6.11 -4.12 -3.84
C VAL A 41 7.19 -3.23 -3.23
N HIS A 42 7.12 -2.90 -1.93
CA HIS A 42 8.02 -1.90 -1.33
C HIS A 42 9.49 -2.34 -1.32
N MET A 43 9.77 -3.60 -0.99
CA MET A 43 11.13 -4.12 -1.04
C MET A 43 11.61 -4.36 -2.47
N VAL A 44 10.75 -4.90 -3.35
CA VAL A 44 11.07 -5.09 -4.78
C VAL A 44 11.49 -3.77 -5.43
N THR A 45 10.71 -2.71 -5.27
CA THR A 45 11.02 -1.38 -5.82
C THR A 45 12.31 -0.81 -5.23
N THR A 46 12.52 -0.98 -3.92
CA THR A 46 13.77 -0.56 -3.26
C THR A 46 14.98 -1.28 -3.85
N ILE A 47 14.91 -2.60 -4.02
CA ILE A 47 16.04 -3.38 -4.56
C ILE A 47 16.29 -3.02 -6.02
N ASN A 48 15.24 -2.99 -6.85
CA ASN A 48 15.36 -2.59 -8.26
C ASN A 48 16.02 -1.22 -8.42
N ALA A 49 15.66 -0.24 -7.59
CA ALA A 49 16.26 1.09 -7.64
C ALA A 49 17.78 1.06 -7.42
N THR A 50 18.28 0.17 -6.56
CA THR A 50 19.72 0.02 -6.32
C THR A 50 20.47 -0.63 -7.48
N LEU A 51 19.76 -1.32 -8.38
CA LEU A 51 20.34 -1.98 -9.55
C LEU A 51 20.33 -1.08 -10.80
N GLN A 52 19.71 0.09 -10.72
CA GLN A 52 19.66 1.03 -11.84
C GLN A 52 20.99 1.78 -12.01
N PRO A 53 21.38 2.10 -13.26
CA PRO A 53 22.59 2.86 -13.55
C PRO A 53 22.49 4.31 -13.07
N LEU A 54 21.29 4.90 -13.13
CA LEU A 54 21.03 6.24 -12.64
C LEU A 54 20.64 6.23 -11.17
N TYR A 55 20.94 7.33 -10.47
CA TYR A 55 20.62 7.48 -9.05
C TYR A 55 19.13 7.86 -8.81
N MET A 56 18.46 8.47 -9.79
CA MET A 56 17.09 8.97 -9.67
C MET A 56 16.10 7.93 -9.11
N PRO A 57 16.09 6.65 -9.56
CA PRO A 57 15.20 5.64 -8.99
C PRO A 57 15.36 5.38 -7.49
N ARG A 58 16.55 5.66 -6.92
CA ARG A 58 16.84 5.53 -5.48
C ARG A 58 16.25 6.67 -4.67
N LEU A 59 16.09 7.85 -5.28
CA LEU A 59 15.37 9.00 -4.69
C LEU A 59 13.86 8.80 -4.76
N GLY A 60 13.39 8.17 -5.85
CA GLY A 60 11.98 7.99 -6.15
C GLY A 60 11.39 9.20 -6.88
N ALA A 61 10.31 8.95 -7.62
CA ALA A 61 9.59 9.99 -8.34
C ALA A 61 8.76 10.87 -7.39
N PRO A 62 8.50 12.14 -7.75
CA PRO A 62 7.55 12.99 -7.03
C PRO A 62 6.19 12.31 -6.84
N LEU A 63 5.60 12.47 -5.65
CA LEU A 63 4.27 11.93 -5.30
C LEU A 63 4.13 10.42 -5.56
N ASN A 64 5.22 9.65 -5.45
CA ASN A 64 5.20 8.20 -5.66
C ASN A 64 4.32 7.45 -4.67
N THR A 65 4.04 8.00 -3.48
CA THR A 65 3.30 7.30 -2.42
C THR A 65 1.93 6.83 -2.89
N LEU A 66 1.20 7.65 -3.64
CA LEU A 66 -0.10 7.26 -4.20
C LEU A 66 0.00 6.00 -5.07
N THR A 67 1.00 5.94 -5.95
CA THR A 67 1.23 4.79 -6.83
C THR A 67 1.78 3.59 -6.08
N GLN A 68 2.72 3.78 -5.16
CA GLN A 68 3.34 2.68 -4.41
C GLN A 68 2.35 2.00 -3.48
N GLU A 69 1.55 2.75 -2.72
CA GLU A 69 0.48 2.16 -1.90
C GLU A 69 -0.60 1.51 -2.79
N GLY A 70 -0.93 2.11 -3.94
CA GLY A 70 -1.87 1.53 -4.90
C GLY A 70 -1.40 0.19 -5.47
N LEU A 71 -0.13 0.09 -5.87
CA LEU A 71 0.51 -1.17 -6.31
C LEU A 71 0.51 -2.21 -5.19
N ALA A 72 0.78 -1.79 -3.95
CA ALA A 72 0.84 -2.69 -2.82
C ALA A 72 -0.55 -3.26 -2.47
N VAL A 73 -1.61 -2.44 -2.47
CA VAL A 73 -2.99 -2.91 -2.28
C VAL A 73 -3.46 -3.75 -3.47
N LEU A 74 -3.10 -3.39 -4.71
CA LEU A 74 -3.34 -4.25 -5.88
C LEU A 74 -2.68 -5.62 -5.71
N SER A 75 -1.44 -5.65 -5.20
CA SER A 75 -0.74 -6.90 -4.92
C SER A 75 -1.39 -7.71 -3.80
N GLU A 76 -1.97 -7.07 -2.77
CA GLU A 76 -2.81 -7.76 -1.77
C GLU A 76 -4.03 -8.41 -2.45
N TYR A 77 -4.73 -7.63 -3.30
CA TYR A 77 -5.93 -8.06 -4.00
C TYR A 77 -5.69 -9.24 -4.95
N LEU A 78 -4.75 -9.10 -5.89
CA LEU A 78 -4.38 -10.12 -6.87
C LEU A 78 -3.71 -11.36 -6.27
N SER A 79 -3.39 -11.35 -4.97
CA SER A 79 -2.92 -12.55 -4.28
C SER A 79 -4.06 -13.45 -3.79
N GLY A 80 -5.31 -12.98 -3.82
CA GLY A 80 -6.46 -13.64 -3.20
C GLY A 80 -6.46 -13.60 -1.67
N ASN A 81 -5.54 -12.86 -1.04
CA ASN A 81 -5.40 -12.80 0.42
C ASN A 81 -6.01 -11.54 1.06
N ILE A 82 -6.45 -10.57 0.26
CA ILE A 82 -7.20 -9.43 0.81
C ILE A 82 -8.52 -9.92 1.42
N THR A 83 -8.92 -9.33 2.54
CA THR A 83 -10.13 -9.71 3.27
C THR A 83 -11.10 -8.53 3.37
N LEU A 84 -12.37 -8.80 3.66
CA LEU A 84 -13.35 -7.75 3.92
C LEU A 84 -12.91 -6.85 5.10
N GLY A 85 -12.40 -7.46 6.18
CA GLY A 85 -11.87 -6.71 7.33
C GLY A 85 -10.70 -5.79 6.94
N ARG A 86 -9.84 -6.23 6.02
CA ARG A 86 -8.75 -5.41 5.49
C ARG A 86 -9.26 -4.24 4.65
N LEU A 87 -10.24 -4.46 3.78
CA LEU A 87 -10.88 -3.38 3.02
C LEU A 87 -11.57 -2.37 3.95
N LYS A 88 -12.30 -2.85 4.96
CA LYS A 88 -12.92 -2.00 5.99
C LYS A 88 -11.87 -1.17 6.72
N GLU A 89 -10.75 -1.77 7.13
CA GLU A 89 -9.64 -1.06 7.76
C GLU A 89 -9.09 0.07 6.88
N LEU A 90 -8.88 -0.18 5.59
CA LEU A 90 -8.42 0.84 4.64
C LEU A 90 -9.47 1.95 4.43
N ALA A 91 -10.75 1.61 4.39
CA ALA A 91 -11.84 2.59 4.27
C ALA A 91 -11.94 3.50 5.51
N LEU A 92 -11.93 2.92 6.71
CA LEU A 92 -11.99 3.68 7.97
C LEU A 92 -10.79 4.61 8.13
N ARG A 93 -9.61 4.20 7.68
CA ARG A 93 -8.43 5.07 7.62
C ARG A 93 -8.65 6.29 6.74
N VAL A 94 -9.25 6.12 5.57
CA VAL A 94 -9.56 7.23 4.66
C VAL A 94 -10.59 8.18 5.29
N LEU A 95 -11.64 7.65 5.91
CA LEU A 95 -12.69 8.44 6.58
C LEU A 95 -12.13 9.20 7.79
N ALA A 96 -11.34 8.56 8.64
CA ALA A 96 -10.72 9.21 9.80
C ALA A 96 -9.77 10.36 9.39
N VAL A 97 -9.02 10.19 8.30
CA VAL A 97 -8.20 11.28 7.75
C VAL A 97 -9.07 12.41 7.17
N ASP A 98 -10.17 12.09 6.50
CA ASP A 98 -11.11 13.09 5.98
C ASP A 98 -11.72 13.93 7.11
N MET A 99 -12.14 13.29 8.21
CA MET A 99 -12.61 13.99 9.41
C MET A 99 -11.54 14.90 10.01
N LEU A 100 -10.32 14.40 10.19
CA LEU A 100 -9.19 15.22 10.66
C LEU A 100 -9.00 16.46 9.77
N VAL A 101 -9.02 16.30 8.45
CA VAL A 101 -8.84 17.42 7.49
C VAL A 101 -9.98 18.42 7.56
N LYS A 102 -11.20 17.97 7.90
CA LYS A 102 -12.37 18.82 8.13
C LYS A 102 -12.36 19.53 9.50
N GLY A 103 -11.36 19.27 10.34
CA GLY A 103 -11.18 19.94 11.62
C GLY A 103 -11.78 19.22 12.82
N HIS A 104 -12.24 17.97 12.66
CA HIS A 104 -12.68 17.16 13.79
C HIS A 104 -11.53 16.84 14.73
N ASP A 105 -11.81 16.82 16.03
CA ASP A 105 -10.85 16.51 17.08
C ASP A 105 -10.67 15.00 17.31
N PHE A 106 -9.77 14.65 18.24
CA PHE A 106 -9.43 13.25 18.53
C PHE A 106 -10.63 12.47 19.04
N ILE A 107 -11.47 13.08 19.89
CA ILE A 107 -12.61 12.44 20.53
C ILE A 107 -13.67 12.15 19.47
N GLU A 108 -14.01 13.14 18.64
CA GLU A 108 -14.98 12.99 17.57
C GLU A 108 -14.60 11.85 16.60
N VAL A 109 -13.34 11.78 16.19
CA VAL A 109 -12.87 10.70 15.29
C VAL A 109 -12.85 9.35 15.99
N PHE A 110 -12.50 9.31 17.29
CA PHE A 110 -12.53 8.08 18.08
C PHE A 110 -13.96 7.53 18.25
N GLU A 111 -14.92 8.39 18.57
CA GLU A 111 -16.34 8.04 18.70
C GLU A 111 -16.91 7.55 17.37
N PHE A 112 -16.66 8.26 16.27
CA PHE A 112 -17.04 7.80 14.93
C PHE A 112 -16.50 6.39 14.62
N LEU A 113 -15.24 6.11 14.96
CA LEU A 113 -14.64 4.80 14.70
C LEU A 113 -15.25 3.68 15.55
N MET A 114 -15.73 3.99 16.75
CA MET A 114 -16.44 3.08 17.63
C MET A 114 -17.86 2.81 17.11
N ASP A 115 -18.62 3.87 16.86
CA ASP A 115 -20.05 3.80 16.63
C ASP A 115 -20.37 3.42 15.17
N ASP A 116 -19.95 4.24 14.21
CA ASP A 116 -20.15 3.98 12.78
C ASP A 116 -19.13 2.99 12.23
N GLY A 117 -17.89 3.10 12.71
CA GLY A 117 -16.78 2.23 12.30
C GLY A 117 -16.91 0.81 12.87
N ASN A 118 -17.71 0.62 13.93
CA ASN A 118 -17.89 -0.66 14.62
C ASN A 118 -16.53 -1.34 14.90
N LEU A 119 -15.61 -0.55 15.46
CA LEU A 119 -14.33 -1.01 15.98
C LEU A 119 -14.42 -1.16 17.50
N ASP A 120 -13.63 -2.07 18.05
CA ASP A 120 -13.43 -2.11 19.50
C ASP A 120 -12.58 -0.91 19.98
N GLN A 121 -12.66 -0.61 21.28
CA GLN A 121 -11.98 0.52 21.91
C GLN A 121 -10.48 0.58 21.59
N ASN A 122 -9.80 -0.57 21.58
CA ASN A 122 -8.37 -0.58 21.30
C ASN A 122 -8.12 -0.27 19.82
N ALA A 123 -8.85 -0.92 18.90
CA ALA A 123 -8.71 -0.71 17.47
C ALA A 123 -9.02 0.75 17.07
N ALA A 124 -10.11 1.32 17.60
CA ALA A 124 -10.47 2.73 17.40
C ALA A 124 -9.35 3.65 17.91
N TYR A 125 -8.90 3.45 19.15
CA TYR A 125 -7.82 4.27 19.73
C TYR A 125 -6.52 4.19 18.92
N TYR A 126 -6.11 3.00 18.47
CA TYR A 126 -4.91 2.83 17.65
C TYR A 126 -5.04 3.54 16.30
N LEU A 127 -6.21 3.49 15.67
CA LEU A 127 -6.45 4.15 14.40
C LEU A 127 -6.52 5.67 14.56
N THR A 128 -7.25 6.20 15.54
CA THR A 128 -7.26 7.64 15.83
C THR A 128 -5.85 8.14 16.15
N SER A 129 -5.13 7.45 17.05
CA SER A 129 -3.74 7.79 17.38
C SER A 129 -2.83 7.80 16.15
N ARG A 130 -3.01 6.84 15.23
CA ARG A 130 -2.25 6.80 13.97
C ARG A 130 -2.53 8.03 13.12
N VAL A 131 -3.78 8.44 12.99
CA VAL A 131 -4.22 9.59 12.17
C VAL A 131 -3.75 10.90 12.77
N PHE A 132 -3.83 11.08 14.10
CA PHE A 132 -3.43 12.33 14.76
C PHE A 132 -1.92 12.47 15.01
N ARG A 133 -1.15 11.38 14.94
CA ARG A 133 0.28 11.41 15.23
C ARG A 133 1.03 12.38 14.29
N GLY A 134 1.84 13.25 14.88
CA GLY A 134 2.68 14.19 14.15
C GLY A 134 1.91 15.35 13.51
N GLY A 135 0.73 15.69 14.04
CA GLY A 135 -0.10 16.80 13.54
C GLY A 135 -1.02 16.44 12.37
N GLY A 136 -1.10 15.16 12.00
CA GLY A 136 -1.99 14.66 10.95
C GLY A 136 -1.28 13.76 9.93
N PHE A 137 -1.42 12.45 10.09
CA PHE A 137 -0.86 11.44 9.19
C PHE A 137 -1.78 11.21 7.98
N THR A 138 -1.80 12.17 7.06
CA THR A 138 -2.73 12.18 5.91
C THR A 138 -2.40 11.20 4.79
N LYS A 139 -1.27 10.47 4.86
CA LYS A 139 -0.88 9.46 3.88
C LYS A 139 -1.95 8.38 3.70
N ASP A 140 -2.68 8.10 4.79
CA ASP A 140 -3.72 7.08 4.80
C ASP A 140 -4.90 7.40 3.85
N HIS A 141 -5.10 8.68 3.49
CA HIS A 141 -6.06 9.09 2.46
C HIS A 141 -5.68 8.61 1.04
N LEU A 142 -4.41 8.26 0.79
CA LEU A 142 -3.94 7.87 -0.53
C LEU A 142 -4.18 6.39 -0.85
N TYR A 143 -4.49 5.53 0.13
CA TYR A 143 -4.56 4.07 -0.08
C TYR A 143 -5.63 3.68 -1.11
N LEU A 144 -6.91 3.97 -0.83
CA LEU A 144 -8.00 3.57 -1.72
C LEU A 144 -7.98 4.35 -3.04
N ARG A 145 -7.61 5.63 -3.01
CA ARG A 145 -7.45 6.43 -4.22
C ARG A 145 -6.35 5.86 -5.13
N GLY A 146 -5.21 5.50 -4.55
CA GLY A 146 -4.08 4.90 -5.26
C GLY A 146 -4.43 3.51 -5.80
N PHE A 147 -5.10 2.71 -4.98
CA PHE A 147 -5.58 1.39 -5.39
C PHE A 147 -6.52 1.50 -6.59
N ARG A 148 -7.55 2.35 -6.54
CA ARG A 148 -8.47 2.58 -7.66
C ARG A 148 -7.74 2.98 -8.94
N LEU A 149 -6.79 3.91 -8.84
CA LEU A 149 -6.01 4.40 -9.99
C LEU A 149 -5.21 3.27 -10.65
N ILE A 150 -4.52 2.46 -9.84
CA ILE A 150 -3.66 1.38 -10.31
C ILE A 150 -4.48 0.19 -10.80
N LEU A 151 -5.60 -0.12 -10.14
CA LEU A 151 -6.54 -1.15 -10.56
C LEU A 151 -7.15 -0.82 -11.93
N LYS A 152 -7.56 0.43 -12.17
CA LYS A 152 -8.03 0.88 -13.49
C LYS A 152 -6.97 0.65 -14.57
N HIS A 153 -5.73 1.08 -14.31
CA HIS A 153 -4.61 0.90 -15.25
C HIS A 153 -4.34 -0.59 -15.53
N TYR A 154 -4.44 -1.44 -14.50
CA TYR A 154 -4.32 -2.89 -14.63
C TYR A 154 -5.44 -3.49 -15.50
N HIS A 155 -6.70 -3.12 -15.29
CA HIS A 155 -7.83 -3.60 -16.09
C HIS A 155 -7.80 -3.12 -17.55
N GLU A 156 -7.17 -1.97 -17.82
CA GLU A 156 -6.89 -1.51 -19.19
C GLU A 156 -5.80 -2.35 -19.89
N GLY A 157 -5.24 -3.37 -19.23
CA GLY A 157 -4.20 -4.25 -19.78
C GLY A 157 -2.84 -3.57 -19.93
N LYS A 158 -2.64 -2.42 -19.31
CA LYS A 158 -1.41 -1.64 -19.44
C LYS A 158 -0.31 -2.20 -18.53
N PRO A 159 0.95 -2.28 -19.01
CA PRO A 159 2.06 -2.78 -18.20
C PRO A 159 2.28 -1.96 -16.92
N LEU A 160 2.64 -2.65 -15.84
CA LEU A 160 3.00 -2.04 -14.55
C LEU A 160 4.50 -2.15 -14.26
N ASP A 161 5.24 -2.94 -15.04
CA ASP A 161 6.63 -3.33 -14.78
C ASP A 161 7.53 -2.12 -14.51
N ASN A 162 7.49 -1.09 -15.35
CA ASN A 162 8.39 0.05 -15.21
C ASN A 162 8.10 0.90 -13.95
N LEU A 163 6.93 0.73 -13.31
CA LEU A 163 6.67 1.32 -11.99
C LEU A 163 7.45 0.62 -10.86
N LEU A 164 7.99 -0.57 -11.12
CA LEU A 164 8.79 -1.36 -10.18
C LEU A 164 10.29 -1.03 -10.26
N ILE A 165 10.73 -0.18 -11.20
CA ILE A 165 12.14 0.24 -11.35
C ILE A 165 12.66 0.92 -10.08
N GLY A 166 11.78 1.58 -9.34
CA GLY A 166 12.04 2.21 -8.07
C GLY A 166 10.73 2.68 -7.46
N LYS A 167 10.79 3.65 -6.53
CA LYS A 167 9.55 4.27 -6.02
C LYS A 167 9.01 5.26 -7.04
N MET A 168 8.32 4.75 -8.05
CA MET A 168 7.83 5.52 -9.19
C MET A 168 6.37 5.95 -9.01
N SER A 169 5.97 6.95 -9.79
CA SER A 169 4.59 7.43 -9.88
C SER A 169 4.03 7.12 -11.27
N LEU A 170 2.77 6.69 -11.32
CA LEU A 170 2.05 6.38 -12.55
C LEU A 170 2.04 7.56 -13.53
N LYS A 171 2.03 8.79 -13.00
CA LYS A 171 2.11 10.03 -13.78
C LYS A 171 3.31 10.07 -14.73
N TYR A 172 4.44 9.50 -14.31
CA TYR A 172 5.68 9.52 -15.08
C TYR A 172 5.92 8.25 -15.89
N LEU A 173 4.95 7.33 -15.94
CA LEU A 173 5.11 6.06 -16.66
C LEU A 173 5.53 6.24 -18.12
N PRO A 174 4.96 7.17 -18.93
CA PRO A 174 5.41 7.37 -20.31
C PRO A 174 6.89 7.77 -20.42
N VAL A 175 7.37 8.59 -19.49
CA VAL A 175 8.78 9.01 -19.44
C VAL A 175 9.67 7.85 -19.01
N LEU A 176 9.24 7.05 -18.04
CA LEU A 176 9.97 5.85 -17.61
C LEU A 176 10.09 4.83 -18.74
N ASP A 177 9.00 4.62 -19.50
CA ASP A 177 8.98 3.71 -20.65
C ASP A 177 9.98 4.18 -21.72
N GLU A 178 9.99 5.47 -22.04
CA GLU A 178 10.96 6.07 -22.96
C GLU A 178 12.40 5.90 -22.46
N MET A 179 12.66 6.16 -21.17
CA MET A 179 13.99 6.00 -20.57
C MET A 179 14.48 4.54 -20.63
N VAL A 180 13.59 3.57 -20.43
CA VAL A 180 13.92 2.14 -20.60
C VAL A 180 14.17 1.80 -22.06
N GLN A 181 13.34 2.29 -22.97
CA GLN A 181 13.48 2.07 -24.41
C GLN A 181 14.82 2.61 -24.94
N ARG A 182 15.23 3.79 -24.48
CA ARG A 182 16.52 4.43 -24.79
C ARG A 182 17.70 3.89 -23.98
N ARG A 183 17.47 2.91 -23.10
CA ARG A 183 18.48 2.26 -22.24
C ARG A 183 19.16 3.21 -21.24
N PHE A 184 18.54 4.34 -20.91
CA PHE A 184 18.95 5.18 -19.77
C PHE A 184 18.62 4.51 -18.43
N LEU A 185 17.53 3.75 -18.40
CA LEU A 185 17.16 2.87 -17.31
C LEU A 185 17.14 1.42 -17.81
N LEU A 186 17.39 0.49 -16.90
CA LEU A 186 17.21 -0.93 -17.15
C LEU A 186 15.78 -1.33 -16.77
N PRO A 187 15.16 -2.30 -17.46
CA PRO A 187 13.91 -2.88 -16.99
C PRO A 187 14.07 -3.43 -15.57
N PRO A 188 13.00 -3.49 -14.76
CA PRO A 188 13.08 -3.99 -13.39
C PRO A 188 13.57 -5.45 -13.39
N LYS A 189 14.61 -5.75 -12.61
CA LYS A 189 15.13 -7.12 -12.48
C LYS A 189 14.13 -8.02 -11.74
N TYR A 190 13.53 -7.49 -10.67
CA TYR A 190 12.54 -8.20 -9.87
C TYR A 190 11.15 -7.66 -10.17
N LYS A 191 10.19 -8.58 -10.32
CA LYS A 191 8.78 -8.25 -10.59
C LYS A 191 7.89 -8.73 -9.45
N THR A 192 6.78 -8.05 -9.26
CA THR A 192 5.76 -8.44 -8.28
C THR A 192 5.02 -9.67 -8.81
N ARG A 193 5.15 -10.80 -8.11
CA ARG A 193 4.64 -12.12 -8.55
C ARG A 193 3.14 -12.11 -8.86
N THR A 194 2.35 -11.41 -8.06
CA THR A 194 0.88 -11.34 -8.19
C THR A 194 0.43 -10.57 -9.42
N PHE A 195 1.27 -9.73 -10.02
CA PHE A 195 0.92 -9.05 -11.28
C PHE A 195 1.03 -9.96 -12.49
N GLN A 196 1.62 -11.15 -12.34
CA GLN A 196 1.82 -12.14 -13.39
C GLN A 196 0.91 -13.37 -13.26
N GLN A 197 0.14 -13.46 -12.17
CA GLN A 197 -0.66 -14.63 -11.82
C GLN A 197 -2.10 -14.20 -11.60
N ASN A 198 -3.05 -14.88 -12.23
CA ASN A 198 -4.47 -14.71 -11.94
C ASN A 198 -4.82 -15.61 -10.74
N SER A 199 -5.23 -15.01 -9.62
CA SER A 199 -5.81 -15.75 -8.49
C SER A 199 -7.32 -15.86 -8.63
N GLU A 200 -7.92 -16.90 -8.06
CA GLU A 200 -9.38 -16.95 -7.89
C GLU A 200 -9.86 -15.80 -6.99
N GLU A 201 -10.69 -14.93 -7.57
CA GLU A 201 -11.23 -13.76 -6.89
C GLU A 201 -12.46 -14.14 -6.04
N ASN A 202 -12.50 -13.65 -4.81
CA ASN A 202 -13.72 -13.75 -4.00
C ASN A 202 -14.80 -12.82 -4.60
N PRO A 203 -15.99 -13.33 -4.97
CA PRO A 203 -17.00 -12.55 -5.68
C PRO A 203 -17.53 -11.35 -4.89
N ILE A 204 -17.60 -11.45 -3.55
CA ILE A 204 -18.03 -10.35 -2.68
C ILE A 204 -16.98 -9.23 -2.70
N ILE A 205 -15.71 -9.60 -2.58
CA ILE A 205 -14.60 -8.65 -2.62
C ILE A 205 -14.54 -7.96 -3.98
N ARG A 206 -14.69 -8.73 -5.06
CA ARG A 206 -14.76 -8.19 -6.42
C ARG A 206 -15.89 -7.18 -6.57
N TYR A 207 -17.10 -7.53 -6.15
CA TYR A 207 -18.27 -6.64 -6.20
C TYR A 207 -18.01 -5.31 -5.47
N LEU A 208 -17.44 -5.36 -4.26
CA LEU A 208 -17.10 -4.14 -3.49
C LEU A 208 -16.06 -3.28 -4.21
N ILE A 209 -15.08 -3.92 -4.85
CA ILE A 209 -14.00 -3.23 -5.56
C ILE A 209 -14.49 -2.62 -6.87
N GLU A 210 -15.37 -3.30 -7.61
CA GLU A 210 -16.05 -2.76 -8.79
C GLU A 210 -16.91 -1.53 -8.44
N GLY A 211 -17.38 -1.44 -7.19
CA GLY A 211 -18.05 -0.27 -6.64
C GLY A 211 -17.17 0.97 -6.42
N LEU A 212 -15.83 0.84 -6.48
CA LEU A 212 -14.89 1.96 -6.39
C LEU A 212 -14.86 2.76 -7.70
N LYS A 213 -15.93 3.50 -7.99
CA LYS A 213 -15.98 4.49 -9.09
C LYS A 213 -15.08 5.69 -8.79
#